data_AF-A0A1X7E8A1-F1
#
_entry.id   AF-A0A1X7E8A1-F1
#
_cell.length_a   1.000
_cell.length_b   1.000
_cell.length_c   1.000
_cell.angle_alpha   90.00
_cell.angle_beta   90.00
_cell.angle_gamma   90.00
#
_symmetry.space_group_name_H-M   'P 1'
#
loop_
_entity.id
_entity.type
_entity.pdbx_description
1 polymer ?
#
loop_
_entity_poly.entity_id
_entity_poly.type
_entity_poly.pdbx_seq_one_letter_code
_entity_poly.pdbx_strand_id
1 'polypeptide(L)'
;MIVFPCLWLWQTFLQPVGQFIWIHILKPVFLWLILYPLEKLWQFLILPILHFLWRRMIVSLWQYMLYPFFYYILYLPFYLFFIHILRPFYREIMVPVLRFSKVVLRWIWKRICWVWLYLVWFPVRWLWNKLVWIPCRWVYDELIKPCIKAIRRFLS
;
A
#
# COMPACT_ATOMS: atom_id res chain seq x y z
N MET A 1 33.72 72.19 -12.90
CA MET A 1 33.33 71.23 -11.85
C MET A 1 32.10 71.75 -11.07
N ILE A 2 30.89 71.72 -11.65
CA ILE A 2 29.63 72.23 -11.01
C ILE A 2 28.63 71.08 -10.76
N VAL A 3 29.03 69.84 -11.01
CA VAL A 3 28.12 68.67 -10.98
C VAL A 3 27.85 68.19 -9.54
N PHE A 4 28.78 68.37 -8.62
CA PHE A 4 28.69 67.85 -7.25
C PHE A 4 27.53 68.39 -6.40
N PRO A 5 27.26 69.72 -6.33
CA PRO A 5 26.18 70.23 -5.47
C PRO A 5 24.78 69.85 -5.95
N CYS A 6 24.54 69.81 -7.27
CA CYS A 6 23.25 69.37 -7.82
C CYS A 6 22.99 67.88 -7.60
N LEU A 7 24.02 67.05 -7.73
CA LEU A 7 23.89 65.60 -7.54
C LEU A 7 23.63 65.26 -6.06
N TRP A 8 24.25 65.99 -5.14
CA TRP A 8 23.99 65.87 -3.71
C TRP A 8 22.56 66.29 -3.36
N LEU A 9 22.07 67.41 -3.89
CA LEU A 9 20.70 67.89 -3.64
C LEU A 9 19.65 66.92 -4.21
N TRP A 10 19.93 66.35 -5.38
CA TRP A 10 19.09 65.33 -6.00
C TRP A 10 19.00 64.05 -5.14
N GLN A 11 20.14 63.49 -4.73
CA GLN A 11 20.18 62.24 -3.96
C GLN A 11 19.69 62.40 -2.52
N THR A 12 19.96 63.55 -1.88
CA THR A 12 19.67 63.74 -0.45
C THR A 12 18.22 64.18 -0.22
N PHE A 13 17.59 64.87 -1.17
CA PHE A 13 16.27 65.47 -0.97
C PHE A 13 15.24 65.04 -2.02
N LEU A 14 15.53 65.22 -3.30
CA LEU A 14 14.53 64.95 -4.36
C LEU A 14 14.24 63.46 -4.53
N GLN A 15 15.27 62.61 -4.47
CA GLN A 15 15.11 61.16 -4.58
C GLN A 15 14.29 60.57 -3.42
N PRO A 16 14.60 60.82 -2.13
CA PRO A 16 13.80 60.25 -1.03
C PRO A 16 12.37 60.80 -1.00
N VAL A 17 12.18 62.10 -1.30
CA VAL A 17 10.83 62.68 -1.41
C VAL A 17 10.06 62.06 -2.58
N GLY A 18 10.69 61.91 -3.74
CA GLY A 18 10.09 61.23 -4.89
C GLY A 18 9.73 59.77 -4.61
N GLN A 19 10.61 59.04 -3.93
CA GLN A 19 10.34 57.66 -3.50
C GLN A 19 9.20 57.59 -2.48
N PHE A 20 9.14 58.53 -1.53
CA PHE A 20 8.06 58.61 -0.55
C PHE A 20 6.71 58.84 -1.24
N ILE A 21 6.63 59.83 -2.13
CA ILE A 21 5.41 60.12 -2.91
C ILE A 21 5.03 58.93 -3.78
N TRP A 22 6.01 58.29 -4.44
CA TRP A 22 5.75 57.11 -5.26
C TRP A 22 5.14 55.96 -4.46
N ILE A 23 5.76 55.60 -3.34
CA ILE A 23 5.38 54.43 -2.54
C ILE A 23 4.07 54.69 -1.80
N HIS A 24 3.91 55.87 -1.20
CA HIS A 24 2.81 56.13 -0.26
C HIS A 24 1.57 56.73 -0.92
N ILE A 25 1.70 57.36 -2.10
CA ILE A 25 0.59 58.04 -2.77
C ILE A 25 0.32 57.42 -4.13
N LEU A 26 1.29 57.47 -5.05
CA LEU A 26 1.05 57.06 -6.44
C LEU A 26 0.78 55.56 -6.58
N LYS A 27 1.59 54.71 -5.95
CA LYS A 27 1.42 53.24 -6.01
C LYS A 27 0.06 52.78 -5.47
N PRO A 28 -0.38 53.14 -4.24
CA PRO A 28 -1.68 52.70 -3.74
C PRO A 28 -2.85 53.26 -4.56
N VAL A 29 -2.77 54.51 -5.03
CA VAL A 29 -3.80 55.08 -5.91
C VAL A 29 -3.85 54.30 -7.23
N PHE A 30 -2.71 53.99 -7.85
CA PHE A 30 -2.66 53.22 -9.09
C PHE A 30 -3.22 51.80 -8.91
N LEU A 31 -2.84 51.12 -7.82
CA LEU A 31 -3.39 49.81 -7.47
C LEU A 31 -4.91 49.85 -7.32
N TRP A 32 -5.42 50.86 -6.62
CA TRP A 32 -6.86 50.96 -6.36
C TRP A 32 -7.65 51.39 -7.61
N LEU A 33 -7.09 52.26 -8.43
CA LEU A 33 -7.78 52.83 -9.59
C LEU A 33 -7.78 51.90 -10.81
N ILE A 34 -6.79 51.02 -10.94
CA ILE A 34 -6.67 50.12 -12.10
C ILE A 34 -6.85 48.66 -11.72
N LEU A 35 -6.12 48.16 -10.71
CA LEU A 35 -6.15 46.72 -10.40
C LEU A 35 -7.45 46.31 -9.74
N TYR A 36 -8.01 47.11 -8.83
CA TYR A 36 -9.28 46.78 -8.18
C TYR A 36 -10.46 46.65 -9.15
N PRO A 37 -10.73 47.61 -10.06
CA PRO A 37 -11.81 47.42 -11.04
C PRO A 37 -11.52 46.29 -12.03
N LEU A 38 -10.25 46.06 -12.39
CA LEU A 38 -9.87 44.94 -13.25
C LEU A 38 -10.14 43.59 -12.58
N GLU A 39 -9.82 43.46 -11.29
CA GLU A 39 -10.11 42.25 -10.51
C GLU A 39 -11.63 42.01 -10.41
N LYS A 40 -12.41 43.06 -10.20
CA LYS A 40 -13.88 42.97 -10.18
C LYS A 40 -14.43 42.57 -11.55
N LEU A 41 -13.91 43.12 -12.64
CA LEU A 41 -14.27 42.70 -14.00
C LEU A 41 -13.93 41.22 -14.23
N TRP A 42 -12.77 40.77 -13.76
CA TRP A 42 -12.37 39.37 -13.85
C TRP A 42 -13.34 38.45 -13.10
N GLN A 43 -13.71 38.81 -11.88
CA GLN A 43 -14.62 38.03 -11.03
C GLN A 43 -16.05 37.99 -11.58
N PHE A 44 -16.57 39.11 -12.09
CA PHE A 44 -17.98 39.21 -12.49
C PHE A 44 -18.24 38.86 -13.96
N LEU A 45 -17.27 39.01 -14.85
CA LEU A 45 -17.47 38.74 -16.28
C LEU A 45 -16.72 37.50 -16.73
N ILE A 46 -15.43 37.42 -16.45
CA ILE A 46 -14.58 36.40 -17.07
C ILE A 46 -14.80 35.03 -16.42
N LEU A 47 -14.83 34.95 -15.09
CA LEU A 47 -15.05 33.69 -14.39
C LEU A 47 -16.41 33.03 -14.71
N PRO A 48 -17.55 33.75 -14.73
CA PRO A 48 -18.84 33.13 -15.05
C PRO A 48 -18.91 32.64 -16.50
N ILE A 49 -18.36 33.40 -17.45
CA ILE A 49 -18.30 33.01 -18.86
C ILE A 49 -17.45 31.74 -19.00
N LEU A 50 -16.27 31.72 -18.37
CA LEU A 50 -15.38 30.56 -18.44
C LEU A 50 -16.03 29.33 -17.79
N HIS A 51 -16.73 29.50 -16.66
CA HIS A 51 -17.47 28.42 -16.03
C HIS A 51 -18.62 27.91 -16.89
N PHE A 52 -19.35 28.80 -17.57
CA PHE A 52 -20.40 28.43 -18.51
C PHE A 52 -19.85 27.65 -19.70
N LEU A 53 -18.76 28.13 -20.30
CA LEU A 53 -18.08 27.44 -21.40
C LEU A 53 -17.57 26.06 -20.98
N TRP A 54 -16.95 25.97 -19.79
CA TRP A 54 -16.49 24.70 -19.24
C TRP A 54 -17.65 23.71 -19.06
N ARG A 55 -18.69 24.14 -18.33
CA ARG A 55 -19.84 23.29 -18.02
C ARG A 55 -20.61 22.88 -19.27
N ARG A 56 -20.75 23.77 -20.26
CA ARG A 56 -21.57 23.47 -21.42
C ARG A 56 -20.81 22.77 -22.53
N MET A 57 -19.57 23.18 -22.82
CA MET A 57 -18.80 22.57 -23.90
C MET A 57 -18.05 21.34 -23.41
N ILE A 58 -17.23 21.46 -22.37
CA ILE A 58 -16.30 20.39 -21.98
C ILE A 58 -17.06 19.23 -21.36
N VAL A 59 -18.01 19.49 -20.44
CA VAL A 59 -18.79 18.40 -19.84
C VAL A 59 -19.67 17.70 -20.87
N SER A 60 -20.30 18.44 -21.80
CA SER A 60 -21.10 17.82 -22.86
C SER A 60 -20.24 17.01 -23.81
N LEU A 61 -19.09 17.54 -24.26
CA LEU A 61 -18.15 16.78 -25.08
C LEU A 61 -17.65 15.52 -24.37
N TRP A 62 -17.40 15.62 -23.06
CA TRP A 62 -17.03 14.47 -22.26
C TRP A 62 -18.13 13.41 -22.23
N GLN A 63 -19.36 13.81 -21.91
CA GLN A 63 -20.48 12.88 -21.75
C GLN A 63 -20.92 12.23 -23.07
N TYR A 64 -20.96 13.01 -24.16
CA TYR A 64 -21.53 12.55 -25.42
C TYR A 64 -20.50 12.00 -26.41
N MET A 65 -19.23 12.38 -26.32
CA MET A 65 -18.20 11.89 -27.24
C MET A 65 -17.15 11.05 -26.53
N LEU A 66 -16.46 11.61 -25.54
CA LEU A 66 -15.31 10.92 -24.94
C LEU A 66 -15.73 9.70 -24.13
N TYR A 67 -16.76 9.81 -23.30
CA TYR A 67 -17.25 8.71 -22.48
C TYR A 67 -17.68 7.49 -23.31
N PRO A 68 -18.59 7.60 -24.31
CA PRO A 68 -18.95 6.45 -25.12
C PRO A 68 -17.76 5.92 -25.92
N PHE A 69 -16.90 6.80 -26.44
CA PHE A 69 -15.68 6.37 -27.14
C PHE A 69 -14.81 5.48 -26.24
N PHE A 70 -14.47 5.92 -25.03
CA PHE A 70 -13.68 5.12 -24.10
C PHE A 70 -14.42 3.86 -23.63
N TYR A 71 -15.74 3.94 -23.43
CA TYR A 71 -16.54 2.80 -23.04
C TYR A 71 -16.52 1.70 -24.11
N TYR A 72 -16.77 2.03 -25.37
CA TYR A 72 -16.83 1.04 -26.44
C TYR A 72 -15.45 0.57 -26.90
N ILE A 73 -14.43 1.42 -26.85
CA ILE A 73 -13.09 1.09 -27.37
C ILE A 73 -12.20 0.46 -26.32
N LEU A 74 -12.31 0.87 -25.05
CA LEU A 74 -11.51 0.29 -23.98
C LEU A 74 -12.34 -0.69 -23.17
N TYR A 75 -13.41 -0.23 -22.52
CA TYR A 75 -14.10 -1.06 -21.54
C TYR A 75 -14.71 -2.31 -22.17
N LEU A 76 -15.42 -2.18 -23.30
CA LEU A 76 -16.12 -3.30 -23.93
C LEU A 76 -15.19 -4.44 -24.40
N PRO A 77 -14.09 -4.20 -25.15
CA PRO A 77 -13.21 -5.29 -25.55
C PRO A 77 -12.49 -5.92 -24.35
N PHE A 78 -12.10 -5.15 -23.34
CA PHE A 78 -11.53 -5.70 -22.11
C PHE A 78 -12.54 -6.58 -21.36
N TYR A 79 -13.79 -6.14 -21.26
CA TYR A 79 -14.87 -6.91 -20.65
C TYR A 79 -15.13 -8.22 -21.40
N LEU A 80 -15.20 -8.16 -22.74
CA LEU A 80 -15.37 -9.33 -23.58
C LEU A 80 -14.18 -10.30 -23.45
N PHE A 81 -12.95 -9.78 -23.48
CA PHE A 81 -11.73 -10.56 -23.26
C PHE A 81 -11.78 -11.26 -21.90
N PHE A 82 -12.19 -10.55 -20.85
CA PHE A 82 -12.28 -11.13 -19.51
C PHE A 82 -13.28 -12.27 -19.45
N ILE A 83 -14.47 -12.09 -20.04
CA ILE A 83 -15.54 -13.10 -20.00
C ILE A 83 -15.25 -14.29 -20.89
N HIS A 84 -14.74 -14.07 -22.10
CA HIS A 84 -14.60 -15.13 -23.10
C HIS A 84 -13.27 -15.85 -23.04
N ILE A 85 -12.22 -15.21 -22.51
CA ILE A 85 -10.87 -15.80 -22.47
C ILE A 85 -10.47 -16.08 -21.03
N LEU A 86 -10.39 -15.04 -20.18
CA LEU A 86 -9.87 -15.20 -18.82
C LEU A 86 -10.76 -16.08 -17.94
N ARG A 87 -12.07 -15.89 -17.98
CA ARG A 87 -13.02 -16.64 -17.14
C ARG A 87 -13.01 -18.15 -17.44
N PRO A 88 -13.15 -18.62 -18.69
CA PRO A 88 -13.05 -20.06 -18.97
C PRO A 88 -11.65 -20.57 -18.70
N PHE A 89 -10.59 -19.83 -19.07
CA PHE A 89 -9.21 -20.22 -18.75
C PHE A 89 -9.01 -20.46 -17.25
N TYR A 90 -9.52 -19.56 -16.40
CA TYR A 90 -9.43 -19.73 -14.96
C TYR A 90 -10.21 -20.97 -14.48
N ARG A 91 -11.44 -21.15 -14.96
CA ARG A 91 -12.31 -22.23 -14.51
C ARG A 91 -11.88 -23.61 -15.01
N GLU A 92 -11.40 -23.70 -16.24
CA GLU A 92 -11.08 -24.96 -16.91
C GLU A 92 -9.62 -25.38 -16.71
N ILE A 93 -8.70 -24.42 -16.59
CA ILE A 93 -7.27 -24.74 -16.47
C ILE A 93 -6.79 -24.48 -15.05
N MET A 94 -6.93 -23.25 -14.54
CA MET A 94 -6.35 -22.92 -13.23
C MET A 94 -6.99 -23.69 -12.08
N VAL A 95 -8.32 -23.82 -12.04
CA VAL A 95 -9.00 -24.52 -10.95
C VAL A 95 -8.63 -26.01 -10.90
N PRO A 96 -8.64 -26.78 -12.01
CA PRO A 96 -8.18 -28.16 -12.00
C PRO A 96 -6.70 -28.30 -11.63
N VAL A 97 -5.83 -27.43 -12.14
CA VAL A 97 -4.40 -27.42 -11.80
C VAL A 97 -4.19 -27.19 -10.30
N LEU A 98 -4.90 -26.23 -9.70
CA LEU A 98 -4.83 -25.97 -8.26
C LEU A 98 -5.35 -27.17 -7.44
N ARG A 99 -6.44 -27.81 -7.87
CA ARG A 99 -6.95 -29.01 -7.21
C ARG A 99 -5.95 -30.15 -7.29
N PHE A 100 -5.36 -30.39 -8.45
CA PHE A 100 -4.35 -31.42 -8.65
C PHE A 100 -3.10 -31.14 -7.78
N SER A 101 -2.61 -29.90 -7.79
CA SER A 101 -1.49 -29.47 -6.96
C SER A 101 -1.77 -29.70 -5.47
N LYS A 102 -2.98 -29.39 -4.99
CA LYS A 102 -3.37 -29.68 -3.59
C LYS A 102 -3.32 -31.17 -3.26
N VAL A 103 -3.73 -32.04 -4.17
CA VAL A 103 -3.65 -33.50 -3.98
C VAL A 103 -2.20 -33.96 -3.95
N VAL A 104 -1.38 -33.53 -4.91
CA VAL A 104 0.05 -33.85 -4.98
C VAL A 104 0.77 -33.39 -3.72
N LEU A 105 0.53 -32.17 -3.26
CA LEU A 105 1.14 -31.63 -2.05
C LEU A 105 0.77 -32.43 -0.79
N ARG A 106 -0.49 -32.90 -0.70
CA ARG A 106 -0.92 -33.79 0.39
C ARG A 106 -0.18 -35.13 0.35
N TRP A 107 0.06 -35.70 -0.84
CA TRP A 107 0.81 -36.94 -0.98
C TRP A 107 2.28 -36.78 -0.61
N ILE A 108 2.90 -35.69 -1.06
CA ILE A 108 4.28 -35.34 -0.71
C ILE A 108 4.40 -35.18 0.81
N TRP A 109 3.50 -34.42 1.43
CA TRP A 109 3.50 -34.23 2.88
C TRP A 109 3.36 -35.56 3.63
N LYS A 110 2.44 -36.42 3.20
CA LYS A 110 2.28 -37.76 3.78
C LYS A 110 3.59 -38.55 3.66
N ARG A 111 4.23 -38.58 2.49
CA ARG A 111 5.52 -39.27 2.30
C ARG A 111 6.59 -38.72 3.24
N ILE A 112 6.72 -37.40 3.37
CA ILE A 112 7.68 -36.75 4.27
C ILE A 112 7.42 -37.16 5.73
N CYS A 113 6.16 -37.13 6.19
CA CYS A 113 5.82 -37.57 7.55
C CYS A 113 6.16 -39.05 7.78
N TRP A 114 5.90 -39.92 6.80
CA TRP A 114 6.28 -41.33 6.90
C TRP A 114 7.79 -41.51 6.98
N VAL A 115 8.55 -40.82 6.14
CA VAL A 115 10.02 -40.84 6.20
C VAL A 115 10.51 -40.36 7.56
N TRP A 116 9.94 -39.27 8.08
CA TRP A 116 10.29 -38.74 9.40
C TRP A 116 10.01 -39.74 10.53
N LEU A 117 8.86 -40.39 10.51
CA LEU A 117 8.50 -41.41 11.50
C LEU A 117 9.48 -42.61 11.47
N TYR A 118 9.84 -43.09 10.28
CA TYR A 118 10.77 -44.22 10.16
C TYR A 118 12.22 -43.84 10.47
N LEU A 119 12.64 -42.65 10.08
CA LEU A 119 14.02 -42.21 10.21
C LEU A 119 14.35 -41.69 11.61
N VAL A 120 13.40 -41.04 12.29
CA VAL A 120 13.63 -40.43 13.61
C VAL A 120 12.92 -41.22 14.70
N TRP A 121 11.60 -41.39 14.57
CA TRP A 121 10.81 -41.90 15.69
C TRP A 121 11.08 -43.38 15.99
N PHE A 122 11.16 -44.23 14.96
CA PHE A 122 11.47 -45.65 15.14
C PHE A 122 12.83 -45.91 15.83
N PRO A 123 13.96 -45.33 15.37
CA PRO A 123 15.24 -45.56 16.03
C PRO A 123 15.30 -44.95 17.43
N VAL A 124 14.70 -43.77 17.65
CA VAL A 124 14.62 -43.17 18.99
C VAL A 124 13.82 -44.06 19.94
N ARG A 125 12.66 -44.57 19.51
CA ARG A 125 11.85 -45.50 20.31
C ARG A 125 12.60 -46.80 20.58
N TRP A 126 13.32 -47.33 19.59
CA TRP A 126 14.13 -48.53 19.75
C TRP A 126 15.25 -48.32 20.77
N LEU A 127 15.97 -47.19 20.68
CA LEU A 127 16.99 -46.79 21.65
C LEU A 127 16.41 -46.63 23.05
N TRP A 128 15.29 -45.93 23.21
CA TRP A 128 14.61 -45.77 24.49
C TRP A 128 14.25 -47.12 25.12
N ASN A 129 13.66 -48.01 24.33
CA ASN A 129 13.27 -49.33 24.81
C ASN A 129 14.50 -50.18 25.22
N LYS A 130 15.59 -50.12 24.45
CA LYS A 130 16.80 -50.89 24.73
C LYS A 130 17.62 -50.33 25.88
N LEU A 131 17.83 -49.00 25.92
CA LEU A 131 18.74 -48.34 26.86
C LEU A 131 18.09 -47.94 28.17
N VAL A 132 16.81 -47.60 28.18
CA VAL A 132 16.15 -47.05 29.37
C VAL A 132 15.13 -48.04 29.92
N TRP A 133 14.20 -48.51 29.09
CA TRP A 133 13.08 -49.31 29.56
C TRP A 133 13.52 -50.68 30.14
N ILE A 134 14.36 -51.43 29.41
CA ILE A 134 14.86 -52.73 29.89
C ILE A 134 15.59 -52.62 31.23
N PRO A 135 16.61 -51.75 31.40
CA PRO A 135 17.30 -51.64 32.69
C PRO A 135 16.40 -51.08 33.80
N CYS A 136 15.53 -50.11 33.52
CA CYS A 136 14.57 -49.63 34.54
C CYS A 136 13.63 -50.73 35.00
N ARG A 137 13.14 -51.57 34.09
CA ARG A 137 12.27 -52.70 34.43
C ARG A 137 13.03 -53.73 35.28
N TRP A 138 14.28 -54.04 34.92
CA TRP A 138 15.12 -54.94 35.71
C TRP A 138 15.37 -54.40 37.12
N VAL A 139 15.76 -53.12 37.26
CA VAL A 139 15.94 -52.46 38.56
C VAL A 139 14.65 -52.50 39.39
N TYR A 140 13.50 -52.27 38.75
CA TYR A 140 12.23 -52.32 39.45
C TYR A 140 11.90 -53.72 39.95
N ASP A 141 12.03 -54.73 39.10
CA ASP A 141 11.70 -56.12 39.44
C ASP A 141 12.69 -56.71 40.45
N GLU A 142 13.99 -56.37 40.36
CA GLU A 142 15.06 -56.97 41.16
C GLU A 142 15.35 -56.22 42.46
N LEU A 143 15.21 -54.89 42.50
CA LEU A 143 15.53 -54.08 43.69
C LEU A 143 14.27 -53.54 44.37
N ILE A 144 13.42 -52.85 43.61
CA ILE A 144 12.31 -52.08 44.20
C ILE A 144 11.22 -53.03 44.72
N LYS A 145 10.83 -54.02 43.92
CA LYS A 145 9.75 -54.96 44.25
C LYS A 145 10.05 -55.82 45.49
N PRO A 146 11.23 -56.45 45.66
CA PRO A 146 11.55 -57.17 46.89
C PRO A 146 11.71 -56.24 48.10
N CYS A 147 12.27 -55.04 47.94
CA CYS A 147 12.35 -54.05 49.03
C CYS A 147 10.97 -53.64 49.53
N ILE A 148 10.03 -53.33 48.64
CA ILE A 148 8.63 -53.01 49.01
C ILE A 148 7.99 -54.21 49.73
N LYS A 149 8.23 -55.44 49.26
CA LYS A 149 7.70 -56.66 49.90
C LYS A 149 8.31 -56.89 51.29
N ALA A 150 9.59 -56.61 51.47
CA ALA A 150 10.28 -56.70 52.76
C ALA A 150 9.77 -55.63 53.74
N ILE A 151 9.68 -54.36 53.31
CA ILE A 151 9.12 -53.27 54.12
C ILE A 151 7.69 -53.58 54.55
N ARG A 152 6.84 -54.06 53.63
CA ARG A 152 5.45 -54.44 53.95
C ARG A 152 5.37 -55.55 55.00
N ARG A 153 6.32 -56.50 55.00
CA ARG A 153 6.42 -57.55 56.01
C ARG A 153 6.92 -57.05 57.37
N PHE A 154 7.76 -56.02 57.39
CA PHE A 154 8.23 -55.42 58.65
C PHE A 154 7.18 -54.53 59.34
N LEU A 155 6.25 -53.97 58.57
CA LEU A 155 5.17 -53.10 59.07
C LEU A 155 3.90 -53.87 59.46
N SER A 156 3.81 -55.17 59.21
CA SER A 156 2.71 -56.06 59.65
C SER A 156 3.13 -56.88 60.86
#